data_AF-A0A8T3RIF6-F1
#
_entry.id   AF-A0A8T3RIF6-F1
#
_cell.length_a   1.000
_cell.length_b   1.000
_cell.length_c   1.000
_cell.angle_alpha   90.00
_cell.angle_beta   90.00
_cell.angle_gamma   90.00
#
_symmetry.space_group_name_H-M   'P 1'
#
loop_
_entity.id
_entity.type
_entity.pdbx_description
1 polymer ?
#
loop_
_entity_poly.entity_id
_entity_poly.type
_entity_poly.pdbx_seq_one_letter_code
_entity_poly.pdbx_strand_id
1 'polypeptide(L)'
;MDYLLVELMLGGKAQAYRWFNLGIAPLSSLDAHPLAPLWQRVGKVMYRQSEHFQNIESLRRYEENFKPVWRPKYLASPGGLNLPRIFRDIGRLIAGGQRA
;
A
#
# COMPACT_ATOMS: atom_id res chain seq x y z
N MET A 1 -12.23 -15.48 -1.41
CA MET A 1 -11.09 -14.91 -2.18
C MET A 1 -9.92 -15.89 -2.25
N ASP A 2 -9.70 -16.68 -1.21
CA ASP A 2 -8.50 -17.51 -1.01
C ASP A 2 -8.36 -18.56 -2.11
N TYR A 3 -9.46 -19.25 -2.40
CA TYR A 3 -9.51 -20.24 -3.46
C TYR A 3 -9.07 -19.67 -4.82
N LEU A 4 -9.59 -18.51 -5.22
CA LEU A 4 -9.20 -17.86 -6.48
C LEU A 4 -7.70 -17.55 -6.53
N LEU A 5 -7.15 -16.98 -5.45
CA LEU A 5 -5.73 -16.66 -5.40
C LEU A 5 -4.86 -17.91 -5.42
N VAL A 6 -5.25 -18.96 -4.70
CA VAL A 6 -4.54 -20.25 -4.71
C VAL A 6 -4.57 -20.87 -6.10
N GLU A 7 -5.72 -20.92 -6.77
CA GLU A 7 -5.83 -21.43 -8.14
C GLU A 7 -4.97 -20.62 -9.13
N LEU A 8 -4.92 -19.30 -8.99
CA LEU A 8 -4.04 -18.45 -9.81
C LEU A 8 -2.55 -18.72 -9.54
N MET A 9 -2.15 -18.92 -8.28
CA MET A 9 -0.77 -19.27 -7.94
C MET A 9 -0.39 -20.64 -8.48
N LEU A 10 -1.28 -21.65 -8.36
CA LEU A 10 -1.07 -22.99 -8.88
C LEU A 10 -1.00 -22.99 -10.42
N GLY A 11 -1.90 -22.26 -11.07
CA GLY A 11 -1.90 -22.07 -12.52
C GLY A 11 -0.62 -21.38 -13.01
N GLY A 12 -0.14 -20.36 -12.30
CA GLY A 12 1.14 -19.72 -12.59
C GLY A 12 2.33 -20.67 -12.38
N LYS A 13 2.32 -21.45 -11.30
CA LYS A 13 3.36 -22.46 -11.04
C LYS A 13 3.42 -23.51 -12.15
N ALA A 14 2.27 -23.97 -12.66
CA ALA A 14 2.21 -24.91 -13.79
C ALA A 14 2.81 -24.32 -15.08
N GLN A 15 2.79 -23.00 -15.23
CA GLN A 15 3.41 -22.26 -16.33
C GLN A 15 4.87 -21.82 -16.02
N ALA A 16 5.49 -22.39 -14.98
CA ALA A 16 6.86 -22.10 -14.54
C ALA A 16 7.12 -20.64 -14.08
N TYR A 17 6.09 -19.90 -13.67
CA TYR A 17 6.30 -18.61 -13.01
C TYR A 17 6.95 -18.80 -11.63
N ARG A 18 7.99 -18.00 -11.35
CA ARG A 18 8.76 -18.06 -10.09
C ARG A 18 8.18 -17.19 -8.98
N TRP A 19 7.47 -16.12 -9.33
CA TRP A 19 6.95 -15.13 -8.39
C TRP A 19 5.49 -14.85 -8.67
N PHE A 20 4.71 -14.76 -7.59
CA PHE A 20 3.34 -14.26 -7.62
C PHE A 20 3.29 -12.95 -6.83
N ASN A 21 2.75 -11.90 -7.44
CA ASN A 21 2.65 -10.59 -6.82
C ASN A 21 1.24 -10.41 -6.24
N LEU A 22 1.13 -10.36 -4.91
CA LEU A 22 -0.13 -10.19 -4.18
C LEU A 22 -0.69 -8.77 -4.25
N GLY A 23 0.09 -7.81 -4.73
CA GLY A 23 -0.30 -6.40 -4.81
C GLY A 23 0.49 -5.53 -3.85
N ILE A 24 -0.15 -4.47 -3.35
CA ILE A 24 0.43 -3.54 -2.40
C ILE A 24 -0.44 -3.57 -1.15
N ALA A 25 0.05 -4.19 -0.07
CA ALA A 25 -0.53 -3.96 1.24
C ALA A 25 -0.04 -2.61 1.80
N PRO A 26 -0.93 -1.80 2.39
CA PRO A 26 -0.51 -0.56 3.03
C PRO A 26 0.41 -0.84 4.23
N LEU A 27 1.23 0.15 4.58
CA LEU A 27 2.11 0.09 5.74
C LEU A 27 1.29 -0.19 7.01
N SER A 28 1.42 -1.39 7.58
CA SER A 28 0.99 -1.63 8.96
C SER A 28 1.96 -0.87 9.86
N SER A 29 1.42 -0.04 10.74
CA SER A 29 2.15 0.84 11.65
C SER A 29 3.21 1.73 10.97
N LEU A 30 2.89 3.03 10.87
CA LEU A 30 3.92 4.06 10.79
C LEU A 30 4.67 4.07 12.13
N ASP A 31 5.57 3.11 12.34
CA ASP A 31 6.47 3.14 13.48
C ASP A 31 7.31 4.42 13.38
N ALA A 32 7.15 5.26 14.39
CA ALA A 32 7.68 6.61 14.43
C ALA A 32 9.21 6.52 14.57
N HIS A 33 9.89 6.40 13.43
CA HIS A 33 11.35 6.53 13.41
C HIS A 33 11.71 7.95 13.87
N PRO A 34 12.72 8.15 14.73
CA PRO A 34 13.10 9.48 15.23
C PRO A 34 13.55 10.48 14.14
N LEU A 35 13.85 9.99 12.93
CA LEU A 35 14.18 10.77 11.72
C LEU A 35 13.00 10.92 10.74
N ALA A 36 11.79 10.60 11.19
CA ALA A 36 10.57 10.72 10.40
C ALA A 36 10.37 12.16 9.88
N PRO A 37 10.26 12.38 8.56
CA PRO A 37 9.92 13.69 7.99
C PRO A 37 8.60 14.22 8.59
N LEU A 38 8.46 15.55 8.69
CA LEU A 38 7.23 16.21 9.21
C LEU A 38 5.94 15.67 8.57
N TRP A 39 6.02 15.17 7.34
CA TRP A 39 4.89 14.57 6.65
C TRP A 39 4.37 13.27 7.27
N GLN A 40 5.20 12.48 7.95
CA GLN A 40 4.73 11.31 8.70
C GLN A 40 3.89 11.73 9.92
N ARG A 41 4.17 12.90 10.52
CA ARG A 41 3.32 13.48 11.59
C ARG A 41 1.99 13.96 11.05
N VAL A 42 1.96 14.64 9.90
CA VAL A 42 0.71 15.03 9.21
C VAL A 42 -0.09 13.80 8.79
N GLY A 43 0.61 12.79 8.24
CA GLY A 43 0.05 11.48 7.91
C GLY A 43 -0.59 10.80 9.12
N LYS A 44 0.04 10.86 10.31
CA LYS A 44 -0.49 10.31 11.57
C LYS A 44 -1.74 11.03 12.07
N VAL A 45 -1.86 12.35 11.83
CA VAL A 45 -3.06 13.14 12.18
C VAL A 45 -4.21 12.84 11.22
N MET A 46 -3.92 12.76 9.91
CA MET A 46 -4.89 12.33 8.89
C MET A 46 -5.33 10.87 9.13
N TYR A 47 -4.39 9.98 9.48
CA TYR A 47 -4.62 8.57 9.84
C TYR A 47 -5.50 8.43 11.08
N ARG A 48 -5.40 9.32 12.07
CA ARG A 48 -6.20 9.20 13.30
C ARG A 48 -7.68 9.50 13.07
N GLN A 49 -8.01 10.26 12.02
CA GLN A 49 -9.38 10.72 11.75
C GLN A 49 -10.18 9.78 10.83
N SER A 50 -9.53 8.84 10.15
CA SER A 50 -10.21 7.93 9.22
C SER A 50 -10.51 6.59 9.89
N GLU A 51 -11.75 6.33 10.29
CA GLU A 51 -12.22 5.02 10.81
C GLU A 51 -12.09 3.84 9.80
N HIS A 52 -11.39 4.03 8.68
CA HIS A 52 -11.16 3.05 7.62
C HIS A 52 -10.02 2.04 7.90
N PHE A 53 -9.38 2.09 9.08
CA PHE A 53 -8.22 1.24 9.41
C PHE A 53 -8.54 -0.23 9.72
N GLN A 54 -9.81 -0.61 9.88
CA GLN A 54 -10.16 -2.03 10.02
C GLN A 54 -9.88 -2.83 8.73
N ASN A 55 -9.92 -2.18 7.55
CA ASN A 55 -9.71 -2.85 6.25
C ASN A 55 -8.22 -3.04 5.88
N ILE A 56 -7.31 -2.25 6.45
CA ILE A 56 -5.91 -2.24 6.04
C ILE A 56 -5.12 -3.33 6.77
N GLU A 57 -5.35 -3.46 8.08
CA GLU A 57 -4.73 -4.52 8.88
C GLU A 57 -5.25 -5.91 8.47
N SER A 58 -6.54 -6.00 8.13
CA SER A 58 -7.14 -7.23 7.62
C SER A 58 -6.58 -7.63 6.26
N LEU A 59 -6.31 -6.68 5.35
CA LEU A 59 -5.66 -6.98 4.05
C LEU A 59 -4.21 -7.47 4.22
N ARG A 60 -3.44 -6.85 5.12
CA ARG A 60 -2.07 -7.34 5.38
C ARG A 60 -2.06 -8.71 6.04
N ARG A 61 -2.93 -8.94 7.05
CA ARG A 61 -3.09 -10.26 7.68
C ARG A 61 -3.56 -11.31 6.67
N TYR A 62 -4.41 -10.92 5.74
CA TYR A 62 -4.85 -11.76 4.65
C TYR A 62 -3.69 -12.22 3.75
N GLU A 63 -2.85 -11.27 3.32
CA GLU A 63 -1.66 -11.58 2.52
C GLU A 63 -0.63 -12.41 3.30
N GLU A 64 -0.48 -12.18 4.61
CA GLU A 64 0.45 -12.91 5.48
C GLU A 64 0.14 -14.43 5.52
N ASN A 65 -1.12 -14.84 5.33
CA ASN A 65 -1.49 -16.25 5.23
C ASN A 65 -0.77 -17.00 4.10
N PHE A 66 -0.32 -16.27 3.07
CA PHE A 66 0.43 -16.81 1.94
C PHE A 66 1.95 -16.77 2.14
N LYS A 67 2.43 -16.28 3.30
CA LYS A 67 3.85 -16.13 3.66
C LYS A 67 4.69 -15.43 2.58
N PRO A 68 4.31 -14.22 2.13
CA PRO A 68 5.01 -13.53 1.05
C PRO A 68 6.37 -12.99 1.49
N VAL A 69 7.24 -12.74 0.50
CA VAL A 69 8.46 -11.95 0.72
C VAL A 69 8.09 -10.47 0.61
N TRP A 70 8.01 -9.77 1.74
CA TRP A 70 7.72 -8.34 1.79
C TRP A 70 8.82 -7.51 1.11
N ARG A 71 8.41 -6.62 0.20
CA ARG A 71 9.31 -5.67 -0.47
C ARG A 71 8.80 -4.24 -0.30
N PRO A 72 9.60 -3.30 0.21
CA PRO A 72 9.17 -1.92 0.35
C PRO A 72 9.00 -1.27 -1.03
N LYS A 73 7.97 -0.43 -1.16
CA LYS A 73 7.77 0.44 -2.32
C LYS A 73 7.84 1.90 -1.87
N TYR A 74 8.55 2.72 -2.63
CA TYR A 74 8.83 4.11 -2.29
C TYR A 74 8.28 5.05 -3.37
N LEU A 75 7.89 6.26 -2.95
CA LEU A 75 7.54 7.35 -3.85
C LEU A 75 8.76 8.25 -4.03
N ALA A 76 9.28 8.33 -5.26
CA ALA A 76 10.28 9.32 -5.62
C ALA A 76 9.60 10.68 -5.85
N SER A 77 10.05 11.72 -5.14
CA SER A 77 9.53 13.08 -5.31
C SER A 77 10.60 14.14 -5.02
N PRO A 78 10.45 15.37 -5.55
CA PRO A 78 11.35 16.49 -5.25
C PRO A 78 11.42 16.88 -3.76
N GLY A 79 10.54 16.32 -2.90
CA GLY A 79 10.49 16.62 -1.48
C GLY A 79 10.00 18.03 -1.14
N GLY A 80 10.14 18.42 0.12
CA GLY A 80 9.80 19.76 0.62
C GLY A 80 8.29 20.07 0.64
N LEU A 81 7.96 21.37 0.52
CA LEU A 81 6.58 21.89 0.63
C LEU A 81 5.65 21.44 -0.51
N ASN A 82 6.17 20.83 -1.57
CA ASN A 82 5.38 20.33 -2.69
C ASN A 82 4.65 19.01 -2.39
N LEU A 83 5.04 18.32 -1.30
CA LEU A 83 4.54 16.99 -0.98
C LEU A 83 3.01 16.90 -0.83
N PRO A 84 2.30 17.84 -0.17
CA PRO A 84 0.82 17.80 -0.10
C PRO A 84 0.17 17.88 -1.48
N ARG A 85 0.74 18.69 -2.39
CA ARG A 85 0.24 18.82 -3.76
C ARG A 85 0.41 17.51 -4.53
N ILE A 86 1.57 16.86 -4.40
CA ILE A 86 1.85 15.57 -5.02
C ILE A 86 0.86 14.50 -4.51
N PHE A 87 0.60 14.43 -3.21
CA PHE A 87 -0.39 13.49 -2.67
C PHE A 87 -1.81 13.74 -3.19
N ARG A 88 -2.22 15.01 -3.30
CA ARG A 88 -3.51 15.37 -3.89
C ARG A 88 -3.59 14.94 -5.36
N ASP A 89 -2.54 15.19 -6.13
CA ASP A 89 -2.49 14.87 -7.55
C ASP A 89 -2.48 13.34 -7.78
N ILE A 90 -1.75 12.58 -6.97
CA ILE A 90 -1.82 11.11 -6.92
C ILE A 90 -3.23 10.63 -6.55
N GLY A 91 -3.84 11.20 -5.52
CA GLY A 91 -5.20 10.84 -5.09
C GLY A 91 -6.23 11.07 -6.20
N ARG A 92 -6.11 12.18 -6.93
CA ARG A 92 -6.95 12.46 -8.11
C ARG A 92 -6.74 11.45 -9.24
N LEU A 93 -5.50 11.06 -9.49
CA LEU A 93 -5.16 10.05 -10.50
C LEU A 93 -5.76 8.68 -10.15
N ILE A 94 -5.63 8.25 -8.89
CA ILE A 94 -6.18 6.98 -8.39
C ILE A 94 -7.72 6.98 -8.45
N ALA A 95 -8.35 8.11 -8.13
CA ALA A 95 -9.80 8.27 -8.20
C ALA A 95 -10.36 8.32 -9.65
N GLY A 96 -9.51 8.16 -10.67
CA GLY A 96 -9.91 8.09 -12.08
C GLY A 96 -9.76 9.40 -12.86
N GLY A 97 -9.16 10.43 -12.28
CA GLY A 97 -9.02 11.76 -12.89
C GLY A 97 -10.38 12.47 -13.05
N GLN A 98 -10.42 13.80 -12.96
CA GLN A 98 -11.58 14.49 -13.51
C GLN A 98 -11.60 14.19 -15.01
N ARG A 99 -12.62 13.48 -15.48
CA ARG A 99 -13.00 13.54 -16.89
C ARG A 99 -13.25 15.02 -17.17
N ALA A 100 -12.35 15.62 -17.96
CA ALA A 100 -12.59 16.92 -18.59
C ALA A 100 -13.75 16.82 -19.57
#